data_AF-A0A068N084-F1
#
_entry.id   AF-A0A068N084-F1
#
_cell.length_a   1.000
_cell.length_b   1.000
_cell.length_c   1.000
_cell.angle_alpha   90.00
_cell.angle_beta   90.00
_cell.angle_gamma   90.00
#
_symmetry.space_group_name_H-M   'P 1'
#
loop_
_entity.id
_entity.type
_entity.pdbx_description
1 polymer ?
#
loop_
_entity_poly.entity_id
_entity_poly.type
_entity_poly.pdbx_seq_one_letter_code
_entity_poly.pdbx_strand_id
1 'polypeptide(L)'
;MLRRISQLAIAMVLALGLVSLALLTMQNVTLVSLSFLTLQSIQMPVGLLLVFAVAGGLVAGSLFYPLSRGNRRRGIPSQRELDREFDFDDLV
;
A
#
# COMPACT_ATOMS: atom_id res chain seq x y z
N MET A 1 -15.24 -15.15 -2.75
CA MET A 1 -15.87 -13.88 -3.17
C MET A 1 -15.17 -12.63 -2.62
N LEU A 2 -14.81 -12.56 -1.32
CA LEU A 2 -14.17 -11.37 -0.72
C LEU A 2 -12.92 -10.85 -1.46
N ARG A 3 -12.08 -11.75 -2.01
CA ARG A 3 -10.87 -11.36 -2.74
C ARG A 3 -11.17 -10.53 -4.01
N ARG A 4 -12.28 -10.84 -4.71
CA ARG A 4 -12.70 -10.07 -5.89
C ARG A 4 -13.28 -8.72 -5.50
N ILE A 5 -14.07 -8.67 -4.42
CA ILE A 5 -14.62 -7.42 -3.88
C ILE A 5 -13.47 -6.50 -3.42
N SER A 6 -12.46 -7.04 -2.76
CA SER A 6 -11.27 -6.28 -2.35
C SER A 6 -10.50 -5.70 -3.54
N GLN A 7 -10.30 -6.47 -4.60
CA GLN A 7 -9.65 -5.98 -5.82
C GLN A 7 -10.45 -4.85 -6.49
N LEU A 8 -11.79 -4.99 -6.55
CA LEU A 8 -12.67 -3.95 -7.09
C LEU A 8 -12.66 -2.68 -6.23
N ALA A 9 -12.69 -2.83 -4.90
CA ALA A 9 -12.63 -1.69 -3.98
C ALA A 9 -11.31 -0.92 -4.12
N ILE A 10 -10.18 -1.63 -4.24
CA ILE A 10 -8.87 -1.00 -4.45
C ILE A 10 -8.83 -0.25 -5.78
N ALA A 11 -9.34 -0.87 -6.86
CA ALA A 11 -9.40 -0.24 -8.17
C ALA A 11 -10.30 1.02 -8.17
N MET A 12 -11.44 0.97 -7.47
CA MET A 12 -12.35 2.10 -7.31
C MET A 12 -11.68 3.27 -6.57
N VAL A 13 -10.98 2.99 -5.48
CA VAL A 13 -10.24 4.01 -4.71
C VAL A 13 -9.13 4.62 -5.57
N LEU A 14 -8.40 3.82 -6.34
CA LEU A 14 -7.39 4.32 -7.27
C LEU A 14 -8.00 5.19 -8.37
N ALA A 15 -9.12 4.77 -8.97
CA ALA A 15 -9.80 5.52 -10.01
C ALA A 15 -10.31 6.87 -9.49
N LEU A 16 -10.99 6.88 -8.33
CA LEU A 16 -11.44 8.10 -7.68
C LEU A 16 -10.25 8.99 -7.29
N GLY A 17 -9.19 8.40 -6.76
CA GLY A 17 -7.96 9.11 -6.41
C GLY A 17 -7.34 9.82 -7.61
N LEU A 18 -7.23 9.14 -8.75
CA LEU A 18 -6.70 9.72 -10.00
C LEU A 18 -7.60 10.83 -10.55
N VAL A 19 -8.92 10.65 -10.54
CA VAL A 19 -9.87 11.68 -10.98
C VAL A 19 -9.78 12.90 -10.07
N SER A 20 -9.77 12.72 -8.75
CA SER A 20 -9.58 13.82 -7.80
C SER A 20 -8.25 14.53 -8.01
N LEU A 21 -7.16 13.79 -8.25
CA LEU A 21 -5.84 14.36 -8.56
C LEU A 21 -5.87 15.22 -9.83
N ALA A 22 -6.47 14.69 -10.90
CA ALA A 22 -6.57 15.37 -12.18
C ALA A 22 -7.43 16.65 -12.09
N LEU A 23 -8.58 16.56 -11.43
CA LEU A 23 -9.47 17.71 -11.24
C LEU A 23 -8.86 18.76 -10.31
N LEU A 24 -8.24 18.37 -9.19
CA LEU A 24 -7.51 19.33 -8.34
C LEU A 24 -6.36 19.98 -9.10
N THR A 25 -5.65 19.24 -9.95
CA THR A 25 -4.53 19.81 -10.71
C THR A 25 -5.01 20.79 -11.79
N MET A 26 -6.11 20.48 -12.49
CA MET A 26 -6.64 21.35 -13.54
C MET A 26 -7.43 22.55 -13.03
N GLN A 27 -8.19 22.39 -11.95
CA GLN A 27 -9.08 23.44 -11.45
C GLN A 27 -8.39 24.34 -10.42
N ASN A 28 -7.32 23.87 -9.77
CA ASN A 28 -6.65 24.64 -8.73
C ASN A 28 -5.40 25.37 -9.25
N VAL A 29 -5.63 26.48 -9.96
CA VAL A 29 -4.58 27.45 -10.36
C VAL A 29 -4.24 28.40 -9.20
N THR A 30 -4.71 28.13 -7.98
CA THR A 30 -4.32 28.93 -6.82
C THR A 30 -2.93 28.50 -6.36
N LEU A 31 -2.01 29.43 -6.54
CA LEU A 31 -0.61 29.32 -6.19
C LEU A 31 -0.48 29.43 -4.67
N VAL A 32 -0.20 28.31 -3.99
CA VAL A 32 0.02 28.30 -2.54
C VAL A 32 1.51 28.47 -2.27
N SER A 33 1.84 29.44 -1.42
CA SER A 33 3.20 29.67 -0.94
C SER A 33 3.54 28.69 0.17
N LEU A 34 4.44 27.75 -0.11
CA LEU A 34 5.05 26.90 0.92
C LEU A 34 6.21 27.68 1.57
N SER A 35 5.96 28.40 2.65
CA SER A 35 7.04 29.06 3.38
C SER A 35 7.73 28.04 4.29
N PHE A 36 8.87 27.51 3.87
CA PHE A 36 9.67 26.60 4.71
C PHE A 36 10.50 27.40 5.69
N LEU A 37 9.92 27.73 6.85
CA LEU A 37 10.49 28.37 8.07
C LEU A 37 11.30 29.68 7.90
N THR A 38 12.12 29.85 6.86
CA THR A 38 12.90 31.05 6.47
C THR A 38 13.11 31.18 4.95
N LEU A 39 12.70 30.21 4.14
CA LEU A 39 12.86 30.21 2.68
C LEU A 39 11.48 30.33 2.02
N GLN A 40 11.24 31.41 1.25
CA GLN A 40 10.07 31.49 0.38
C GLN A 40 10.22 30.41 -0.71
N SER A 41 9.46 29.31 -0.61
CA SER A 41 9.40 28.36 -1.72
C SER A 41 8.63 28.96 -2.88
N ILE A 42 9.03 28.53 -4.07
CA ILE A 42 8.31 28.74 -5.32
C ILE A 42 6.83 28.38 -5.10
N GLN A 43 5.96 29.26 -5.60
CA GLN A 43 4.53 29.07 -5.57
C GLN A 43 4.18 27.80 -6.34
N MET A 44 3.66 26.78 -5.64
CA MET A 44 3.31 25.50 -6.25
C MET A 44 1.81 25.24 -6.13
N PRO A 45 1.17 24.74 -7.20
CA PRO A 45 -0.26 24.43 -7.16
C PRO A 45 -0.51 23.29 -6.17
N VAL A 46 -1.60 23.38 -5.40
CA VAL A 46 -1.95 22.38 -4.37
C VAL A 46 -2.13 20.98 -4.96
N GLY A 47 -2.54 20.87 -6.23
CA GLY A 47 -2.59 19.60 -6.94
C GLY A 47 -1.25 18.86 -6.92
N LEU A 48 -0.14 19.58 -7.09
CA LEU A 48 1.20 18.99 -7.06
C LEU A 48 1.56 18.47 -5.66
N LEU A 49 1.25 19.23 -4.61
CA LEU A 49 1.42 18.80 -3.22
C LEU A 49 0.66 17.51 -2.93
N LEU A 50 -0.59 17.41 -3.40
CA LEU A 50 -1.43 16.23 -3.18
C LEU A 50 -0.85 15.00 -3.91
N VAL A 51 -0.36 15.18 -5.14
CA VAL A 51 0.33 14.12 -5.90
C VAL A 51 1.55 13.62 -5.12
N PHE A 52 2.39 14.54 -4.62
CA PHE A 52 3.57 14.20 -3.83
C PHE A 52 3.20 13.47 -2.53
N ALA A 53 2.15 13.91 -1.83
CA ALA A 53 1.70 13.27 -0.61
C ALA A 53 1.16 11.85 -0.86
N VAL A 54 0.35 11.67 -1.92
CA VAL A 54 -0.19 10.35 -2.29
C VAL A 54 0.94 9.42 -2.74
N ALA A 55 1.81 9.88 -3.65
CA ALA A 55 2.94 9.08 -4.14
C ALA A 55 3.91 8.73 -3.00
N GLY A 56 4.27 9.70 -2.16
CA GLY A 56 5.10 9.49 -0.99
C GLY A 56 4.48 8.53 0.01
N GLY A 57 3.17 8.66 0.26
CA GLY A 57 2.40 7.74 1.10
C GLY A 57 2.37 6.31 0.56
N LEU A 58 2.23 6.13 -0.77
CA LEU A 58 2.32 4.80 -1.39
C LEU A 58 3.72 4.20 -1.27
N VAL A 59 4.77 4.98 -1.55
CA VAL A 59 6.16 4.53 -1.46
C VAL A 59 6.50 4.15 -0.02
N ALA A 60 6.23 5.05 0.93
CA ALA A 60 6.45 4.80 2.35
C ALA A 60 5.63 3.60 2.83
N GLY A 61 4.34 3.55 2.50
CA GLY A 61 3.46 2.43 2.82
C GLY A 61 3.99 1.09 2.28
N SER A 62 4.53 1.07 1.06
CA SER A 62 5.13 -0.13 0.48
C SER A 62 6.39 -0.59 1.21
N LEU A 63 7.19 0.36 1.72
CA LEU A 63 8.42 0.10 2.45
C LEU A 63 8.15 -0.40 3.88
N PHE A 64 7.08 0.10 4.51
CA PHE A 64 6.65 -0.30 5.86
C PHE A 64 5.75 -1.54 5.87
N TYR A 65 5.08 -1.86 4.75
CA TYR A 65 4.24 -3.06 4.61
C TYR A 65 4.95 -4.38 4.99
N PRO A 66 6.19 -4.67 4.55
CA PRO A 66 6.90 -5.89 4.95
C PRO A 66 7.24 -5.93 6.44
N LEU A 67 7.46 -4.77 7.09
CA LEU A 67 7.71 -4.72 8.54
C LEU A 67 6.44 -5.05 9.34
N SER A 68 5.26 -4.65 8.86
CA SER A 68 3.99 -4.90 9.54
C SER A 68 3.53 -6.37 9.44
N ARG A 69 4.02 -7.10 8.42
CA ARG A 69 3.80 -8.55 8.27
C ARG A 69 4.78 -9.32 9.15
N GLY A 70 4.61 -9.16 10.46
CA GLY A 70 5.29 -9.98 11.47
C GLY A 70 5.27 -11.44 11.04
N ASN A 71 6.48 -12.01 11.03
CA ASN A 71 6.86 -13.35 10.62
C ASN A 71 5.76 -14.39 10.95
N ARG A 72 4.76 -14.55 10.05
CA ARG A 72 3.84 -15.67 10.11
C ARG A 72 4.69 -16.87 9.73
N ARG A 73 5.33 -17.44 10.75
CA ARG A 73 6.02 -18.71 10.70
C ARG A 73 5.11 -19.62 9.91
N ARG A 74 5.51 -19.95 8.67
CA ARG A 74 5.01 -21.15 8.02
C ARG A 74 5.26 -22.23 9.05
N GLY A 75 4.18 -22.81 9.58
CA GLY A 75 4.30 -23.97 10.45
C GLY A 75 5.12 -24.98 9.67
N ILE A 76 6.35 -25.21 10.10
CA ILE A 76 7.09 -26.40 9.73
C ILE A 76 6.18 -27.54 10.23
N PRO A 77 5.80 -28.51 9.36
CA PRO A 77 4.96 -29.62 9.79
C PRO A 77 5.55 -30.19 11.08
N SER A 78 4.72 -30.32 12.11
CA SER A 78 5.22 -30.86 13.38
C SER A 78 5.77 -32.25 13.12
N GLN A 79 6.93 -32.58 13.70
CA GLN A 79 7.62 -33.87 13.54
C GLN A 79 6.66 -35.08 13.62
N ARG A 80 5.61 -34.98 14.44
CA ARG A 80 4.50 -35.94 14.59
C ARG A 80 3.70 -36.27 13.32
N GLU A 81 3.69 -35.39 12.33
CA GLU A 81 3.00 -35.57 11.04
C GLU A 81 3.92 -36.29 10.05
N LEU A 82 5.23 -35.99 10.08
CA LEU A 82 6.25 -36.80 9.40
C LEU A 82 6.31 -38.22 9.98
N ASP A 83 6.39 -38.34 11.31
CA ASP A 83 6.47 -39.64 12.01
C ASP A 83 5.25 -40.53 11.73
N ARG A 84 4.08 -39.93 11.46
CA ARG A 84 2.89 -40.67 11.06
C ARG A 84 2.99 -41.15 9.62
N GLU A 85 3.41 -40.31 8.67
CA GLU A 85 3.53 -40.70 7.25
C GLU A 85 4.59 -41.78 7.00
N PHE A 86 5.62 -41.88 7.84
CA PHE A 86 6.61 -42.96 7.81
C PHE A 86 6.12 -44.29 8.44
N ASP A 87 4.92 -44.34 9.03
CA ASP A 87 4.40 -45.52 9.76
C ASP A 87 3.25 -46.25 9.02
N PHE A 88 2.99 -45.94 7.73
CA PHE A 88 1.76 -46.40 7.07
C PHE A 88 1.84 -47.56 6.09
N ASP A 89 3.01 -48.12 5.74
CA ASP A 89 3.05 -49.20 4.72
C ASP A 89 3.94 -50.42 5.01
N ASP A 90 4.68 -50.51 6.13
CA ASP A 90 5.68 -51.59 6.31
C ASP A 90 5.42 -52.59 7.48
N LEU A 91 4.22 -52.61 8.10
CA LEU A 91 3.96 -53.49 9.26
C LEU A 91 2.79 -54.50 9.15
N VAL A 92 2.18 -54.75 7.99
CA VAL A 92 1.28 -55.91 7.78
C VAL A 92 1.39 -56.47 6.37
#